data_AF-A0A419IXS1-F1
#
_entry.id   AF-A0A419IXS1-F1
#
_cell.length_a   1.000
_cell.length_b   1.000
_cell.length_c   1.000
_cell.angle_alpha   90.00
_cell.angle_beta   90.00
_cell.angle_gamma   90.00
#
_symmetry.space_group_name_H-M   'P 1'
#
loop_
_entity.id
_entity.type
_entity.pdbx_description
1 polymer ?
#
loop_
_entity_poly.entity_id
_entity_poly.type
_entity_poly.pdbx_seq_one_letter_code
_entity_poly.pdbx_strand_id
1 'polypeptide(L)' 'MLSFTIRSFFQKLITLFFISIISFLVVYLAPGKPSQIDPLNPKFTPEDLVRFQKEFNLDKPLQVQYYLYYKNLFTGQL' A
#
# COMPACT_ATOMS: atom_id res chain seq x y z
N MET A 1 2.25 -35.64 12.57
CA MET A 1 2.74 -35.01 11.31
C MET A 1 1.82 -33.85 10.87
N LEU A 2 0.54 -34.09 10.53
CA LEU A 2 -0.37 -33.05 10.00
C LEU A 2 -0.56 -31.81 10.90
N SER A 3 -0.72 -32.01 12.22
CA SER A 3 -0.84 -30.92 13.21
C SER A 3 0.41 -30.02 13.25
N PHE A 4 1.60 -30.61 13.09
CA PHE A 4 2.85 -29.85 13.05
C PHE A 4 2.94 -29.01 11.76
N THR A 5 2.59 -29.59 10.61
CA THR A 5 2.57 -28.89 9.32
C THR A 5 1.61 -27.70 9.34
N ILE A 6 0.39 -27.87 9.88
CA ILE A 6 -0.61 -26.79 9.99
C ILE A 6 -0.10 -25.67 10.92
N ARG A 7 0.48 -26.03 12.07
CA ARG A 7 1.04 -25.05 13.01
C ARG A 7 2.17 -24.23 12.36
N SER A 8 3.09 -24.89 11.68
CA SER A 8 4.19 -24.22 10.98
C SER A 8 3.70 -23.39 9.79
N PHE A 9 2.65 -23.83 9.08
CA PHE A 9 2.05 -23.06 7.99
C PHE A 9 1.38 -21.79 8.51
N PHE A 10 0.62 -21.89 9.61
CA PHE A 10 0.00 -20.73 10.27
C PHE A 10 1.04 -19.71 10.74
N GLN A 11 2.14 -20.17 11.35
CA GLN A 11 3.22 -19.27 11.77
C GLN A 11 3.83 -18.52 10.59
N LYS A 12 4.11 -19.21 9.47
CA LYS A 12 4.64 -18.58 8.26
C LYS A 12 3.65 -17.58 7.65
N LEU A 13 2.37 -17.94 7.60
CA LEU A 13 1.31 -17.09 7.08
C LEU A 13 1.18 -15.80 7.90
N ILE A 14 1.23 -15.91 9.23
CA ILE A 14 1.22 -14.76 10.15
C ILE A 14 2.45 -13.88 9.89
N THR A 15 3.65 -14.45 9.80
CA THR A 15 4.87 -13.69 9.52
C THR A 15 4.78 -12.95 8.19
N LEU A 16 4.34 -13.61 7.12
CA LEU A 16 4.13 -12.99 5.80
C LEU A 16 3.10 -11.87 5.85
N PHE A 17 2.02 -12.06 6.59
CA PHE A 17 0.99 -11.03 6.79
C PHE A 17 1.56 -9.77 7.46
N PHE A 18 2.32 -9.93 8.54
CA PHE A 18 2.99 -8.80 9.20
C PHE A 18 4.02 -8.12 8.30
N ILE A 19 4.86 -8.89 7.61
CA ILE A 19 5.84 -8.34 6.64
C ILE A 19 5.11 -7.51 5.60
N SER A 20 4.01 -8.00 5.04
CA SER A 20 3.29 -7.26 4.01
C SER A 20 2.57 -6.03 4.55
N ILE A 21 2.10 -6.02 5.80
CA ILE A 21 1.62 -4.79 6.45
C ILE A 21 2.76 -3.79 6.58
N ILE A 22 3.93 -4.22 7.05
CA ILE A 22 5.09 -3.34 7.21
C ILE A 22 5.54 -2.80 5.86
N SER A 23 5.64 -3.63 4.82
CA SER A 23 5.98 -3.20 3.46
C SER A 23 4.97 -2.18 2.93
N PHE A 24 3.66 -2.43 3.12
CA PHE A 24 2.64 -1.44 2.76
C PHE A 24 2.81 -0.15 3.55
N LEU A 25 3.08 -0.21 4.85
CA LEU A 25 3.29 0.98 5.68
C LEU A 25 4.54 1.75 5.26
N VAL A 26 5.62 1.07 4.89
CA VAL A 26 6.84 1.71 4.38
C VAL A 26 6.54 2.46 3.08
N VAL A 27 5.85 1.84 2.13
CA VAL A 27 5.42 2.51 0.88
C VAL A 27 4.38 3.61 1.17
N TYR A 28 3.53 3.39 2.18
CA TYR A 28 2.48 4.33 2.54
C TYR A 28 3.04 5.59 3.21
N LEU A 29 4.05 5.43 4.06
CA LEU A 29 4.73 6.49 4.80
C LEU A 29 5.94 7.02 4.05
N ALA A 30 6.35 6.39 2.95
CA ALA A 30 7.44 6.86 2.12
C ALA A 30 7.14 8.31 1.69
N PRO A 31 8.03 9.26 2.05
CA PRO A 31 7.90 10.65 1.63
C PRO A 31 8.07 10.69 0.11
N GLY A 32 7.07 11.21 -0.60
CA GLY A 32 6.97 11.12 -2.05
C GLY A 32 5.55 10.87 -2.57
N LYS A 33 4.59 10.64 -1.66
CA LYS A 33 3.18 10.59 -2.03
C LYS A 33 2.64 11.97 -2.44
N PRO A 34 1.81 12.02 -3.51
CA PRO A 34 1.10 13.22 -3.91
C PRO A 34 0.30 13.91 -2.81
N SER A 35 -0.19 13.16 -1.83
CA SER A 35 -0.94 13.67 -0.67
C SER A 35 -0.09 14.48 0.31
N GLN A 36 1.25 14.43 0.20
CA GLN A 36 2.19 15.22 1.00
C GLN A 36 2.89 16.31 0.17
N ILE A 37 2.53 16.45 -1.12
CA ILE A 37 3.01 17.57 -1.91
C ILE A 37 2.33 18.81 -1.36
N ASP A 38 3.14 19.71 -0.81
CA ASP A 38 2.71 21.01 -0.33
C ASP A 38 1.96 21.73 -1.47
N PRO A 39 0.71 22.21 -1.26
CA PRO A 39 -0.05 22.93 -2.29
C PRO A 39 0.68 24.17 -2.83
N LEU A 40 1.69 24.65 -2.11
CA LEU A 40 2.54 25.78 -2.45
C LEU A 40 3.80 25.39 -3.24
N ASN A 41 4.00 24.11 -3.57
CA ASN A 41 5.16 23.67 -4.33
C ASN A 41 4.96 23.99 -5.84
N PRO A 42 5.76 24.91 -6.42
CA PRO A 42 5.56 25.38 -7.80
C PRO A 42 5.82 24.31 -8.88
N LYS A 43 6.21 23.10 -8.49
CA LYS A 43 6.43 21.95 -9.39
C LYS A 43 5.15 21.17 -9.72
N PHE A 44 4.08 21.33 -8.96
CA PHE A 44 2.83 20.60 -9.19
C PHE A 44 1.69 21.60 -9.33
N THR A 45 0.97 21.54 -10.45
CA THR A 45 -0.28 22.29 -10.56
C THR A 45 -1.36 21.64 -9.68
N PRO A 46 -2.33 22.41 -9.16
CA PRO A 46 -3.45 21.84 -8.41
C PRO A 46 -4.25 20.80 -9.21
N GLU A 47 -4.24 20.89 -10.53
CA GLU A 47 -4.85 19.92 -11.46
C GLU A 47 -4.11 18.57 -11.42
N ASP A 48 -2.77 18.61 -11.41
CA ASP A 48 -1.94 17.42 -11.28
C ASP A 48 -2.20 16.71 -9.95
N LEU A 49 -2.32 17.47 -8.84
CA LEU A 49 -2.59 16.89 -7.51
C LEU A 49 -3.90 16.10 -7.48
N VAL A 50 -4.97 16.60 -8.11
CA VAL A 50 -6.26 15.90 -8.18
C VAL A 50 -6.17 14.65 -9.05
N ARG A 51 -5.43 14.72 -10.16
CA ARG A 51 -5.20 13.57 -11.05
C ARG A 51 -4.42 12.48 -10.33
N PHE A 52 -3.35 12.86 -9.64
CA PHE A 52 -2.52 11.97 -8.82
C PHE A 52 -3.30 11.36 -7.64
N GLN A 53 -4.15 12.13 -6.96
CA GLN A 53 -4.99 11.59 -5.89
C GLN A 53 -5.91 10.47 -6.40
N LYS A 54 -6.54 10.68 -7.56
CA LYS A 54 -7.39 9.66 -8.19
C LYS A 54 -6.61 8.45 -8.69
N GLU A 55 -5.46 8.68 -9.34
CA GLU A 55 -4.66 7.61 -9.95
C GLU A 55 -4.02 6.70 -8.91
N PHE A 56 -3.54 7.27 -7.80
CA PHE A 56 -2.98 6.52 -6.68
C PHE A 56 -4.03 6.10 -5.63
N ASN A 57 -5.33 6.32 -5.90
CA ASN A 57 -6.45 6.02 -5.00
C ASN A 57 -6.28 6.61 -3.59
N LEU A 58 -5.61 7.76 -3.49
CA LEU A 58 -5.32 8.46 -2.23
C LEU A 58 -6.59 9.08 -1.62
N ASP A 59 -7.66 9.20 -2.43
CA ASP A 59 -9.02 9.57 -2.01
C ASP A 59 -9.72 8.51 -1.15
N LYS A 60 -9.21 7.26 -1.13
CA LYS A 60 -9.88 6.12 -0.51
C LYS A 60 -9.37 5.86 0.92
N PRO A 61 -10.23 5.31 1.81
CA PRO A 61 -9.81 4.95 3.17
C PRO A 61 -8.67 3.91 3.14
N LEU A 62 -7.84 3.93 4.19
CA LEU A 62 -6.59 3.16 4.29
C LEU A 62 -6.77 1.66 3.99
N GLN A 63 -7.90 1.09 4.42
CA GLN A 63 -8.25 -0.32 4.20
C GLN A 63 -8.42 -0.66 2.71
N VAL A 64 -8.99 0.27 1.94
CA VAL A 64 -9.21 0.11 0.49
C VAL A 64 -7.89 0.28 -0.25
N GLN A 65 -7.04 1.23 0.16
CA GLN A 65 -5.68 1.37 -0.40
C GLN A 65 -4.84 0.10 -0.18
N TYR A 66 -4.95 -0.50 1.01
CA TYR A 66 -4.29 -1.76 1.32
C TYR A 66 -4.77 -2.91 0.40
N TYR A 67 -6.09 -3.04 0.23
CA TYR A 67 -6.65 -4.06 -0.66
C TYR A 67 -6.21 -3.87 -2.12
N LEU A 68 -6.23 -2.63 -2.63
CA LEU A 68 -5.78 -2.31 -3.98
C LEU A 68 -4.28 -2.57 -4.16
N TYR A 69 -3.46 -2.23 -3.16
CA TYR A 69 -2.03 -2.55 -3.17
C TYR A 69 -1.77 -4.06 -3.29
N TYR A 70 -2.48 -4.87 -2.51
CA TYR A 70 -2.40 -6.33 -2.62
C TYR A 70 -2.88 -6.86 -3.96
N LYS A 71 -3.98 -6.32 -4.48
CA LYS A 71 -4.48 -6.69 -5.81
C LYS A 71 -3.43 -6.38 -6.88
N ASN A 72 -2.80 -5.21 -6.84
CA ASN A 72 -1.77 -4.82 -7.79
C ASN A 72 -0.51 -5.68 -7.65
N LEU A 73 -0.12 -6.02 -6.42
CA LEU A 73 0.99 -6.95 -6.13
C LEU A 73 0.75 -8.33 -6.75
N PHE A 74 -0.46 -8.89 -6.63
CA PHE A 74 -0.80 -10.18 -7.23
C PHE A 74 -1.02 -10.11 -8.74
N THR A 75 -1.40 -8.95 -9.28
CA THR A 75 -1.63 -8.74 -10.71
C THR A 75 -0.33 -8.36 -11.44
N GLY A 76 0.77 -8.11 -10.71
CA GLY A 76 2.05 -7.67 -11.28
C GLY A 76 2.04 -6.25 -11.83
N GLN A 77 1.05 -5.44 -11.43
CA GLN A 77 0.87 -4.04 -11.86
C GLN A 77 1.31 -3.07 -10.74
N LEU A 78 2.42 -3.39 -10.08
CA LEU A 78 2.97 -2.59 -8.99
C LEU A 78 3.52 -1.24 -9.50
#